data_AF-A0A417WFZ9-F1
#
_entry.id   AF-A0A417WFZ9-F1
#
_cell.length_a   1.000
_cell.length_b   1.000
_cell.length_c   1.000
_cell.angle_alpha   90.00
_cell.angle_beta   90.00
_cell.angle_gamma   90.00
#
_symmetry.space_group_name_H-M   'P 1'
#
loop_
_entity.id
_entity.type
_entity.pdbx_description
1 polymer ?
#
loop_
_entity_poly.entity_id
_entity_poly.type
_entity_poly.pdbx_seq_one_letter_code
_entity_poly.pdbx_strand_id
1 'polypeptide(L)' 'MDYMTLKEASEKWGVSSRQINYYCTDGRIPGAVKMAGVWLIPKEAEKPKDRRYNESR' A
#
# COMPACT_ATOMS: atom_id res chain seq x y z
N MET A 1 5.95 -12.45 10.93
CA MET A 1 5.07 -11.50 10.22
C MET A 1 5.67 -11.30 8.85
N ASP A 2 4.98 -11.75 7.80
CA ASP A 2 5.51 -11.68 6.45
C ASP A 2 5.21 -10.32 5.84
N TYR A 3 6.26 -9.66 5.37
CA TYR A 3 6.18 -8.39 4.68
C TYR A 3 6.41 -8.57 3.18
N MET A 4 5.93 -7.59 2.42
CA MET A 4 6.21 -7.39 1.01
C MET A 4 6.66 -5.94 0.79
N THR A 5 7.49 -5.76 -0.23
CA THR A 5 7.97 -4.47 -0.70
C THR A 5 6.87 -3.72 -1.47
N LEU A 6 7.11 -2.43 -1.74
CA LEU A 6 6.25 -1.66 -2.65
C LEU A 6 6.09 -2.30 -4.03
N LYS A 7 7.14 -2.97 -4.53
CA LYS A 7 7.12 -3.60 -5.86
C LYS A 7 6.18 -4.81 -5.87
N GLU A 8 6.31 -5.70 -4.89
CA GLU A 8 5.43 -6.87 -4.78
C GLU A 8 3.98 -6.44 -4.51
N ALA A 9 3.76 -5.42 -3.68
CA ALA A 9 2.44 -4.84 -3.47
C ALA A 9 1.88 -4.22 -4.77
N SER A 10 2.73 -3.61 -5.59
CA SER A 10 2.35 -3.03 -6.90
C SER A 10 1.85 -4.11 -7.85
N GLU A 11 2.55 -5.23 -7.90
CA GLU A 11 2.18 -6.41 -8.70
C GLU A 11 0.89 -7.04 -8.17
N LYS A 12 0.76 -7.23 -6.84
CA LYS A 12 -0.42 -7.81 -6.19
C LYS A 12 -1.69 -6.97 -6.39
N TRP A 13 -1.60 -5.66 -6.28
CA TRP A 13 -2.77 -4.76 -6.25
C TRP A 13 -3.06 -4.05 -7.58
N GLY A 14 -2.19 -4.24 -8.59
CA GLY A 14 -2.30 -3.60 -9.90
C GLY A 14 -2.29 -2.08 -9.81
N VAL A 15 -1.50 -1.50 -8.90
CA VAL A 15 -1.36 -0.05 -8.71
C VAL A 15 0.11 0.32 -8.64
N SER A 16 0.48 1.50 -9.14
CA SER A 16 1.88 1.93 -9.13
C SER A 16 2.47 1.99 -7.71
N SER A 17 3.76 1.69 -7.58
CA SER A 17 4.51 1.87 -6.32
C SER A 17 4.39 3.28 -5.73
N ARG A 18 4.24 4.30 -6.58
CA ARG A 18 3.98 5.69 -6.15
C ARG A 18 2.65 5.81 -5.40
N GLN A 19 1.60 5.19 -5.93
CA GLN A 19 0.28 5.17 -5.28
C GLN A 19 0.31 4.43 -3.94
N ILE A 20 1.04 3.31 -3.89
CA ILE A 20 1.21 2.56 -2.65
C ILE A 20 2.01 3.37 -1.61
N ASN A 21 3.03 4.10 -2.05
CA ASN A 21 3.77 4.99 -1.17
C ASN A 21 2.85 6.04 -0.54
N TYR A 22 1.93 6.63 -1.32
CA TYR A 22 0.90 7.52 -0.77
C TYR A 22 0.02 6.85 0.29
N TYR A 23 -0.39 5.60 0.06
CA TYR A 23 -1.16 4.85 1.06
C TYR A 23 -0.39 4.62 2.34
N CYS A 24 0.91 4.32 2.25
CA CYS A 24 1.76 4.13 3.42
C CYS A 24 1.96 5.46 4.18
N THR A 25 2.25 6.55 3.47
CA THR A 25 2.45 7.87 4.09
C THR A 25 1.17 8.43 4.73
N ASP A 26 0.01 8.11 4.17
CA ASP A 26 -1.30 8.51 4.70
C ASP A 26 -1.83 7.53 5.77
N GLY A 27 -1.01 6.56 6.21
CA GLY A 27 -1.36 5.61 7.27
C GLY A 27 -2.51 4.66 6.91
N ARG A 28 -2.79 4.48 5.62
CA ARG A 28 -3.96 3.74 5.12
C ARG A 28 -3.76 2.23 5.05
N ILE A 29 -2.54 1.77 5.31
CA ILE A 29 -2.18 0.35 5.34
C ILE A 29 -1.76 0.04 6.78
N PRO A 30 -2.67 -0.52 7.61
CA PRO A 30 -2.35 -0.91 8.96
C PRO A 30 -1.17 -1.87 9.01
N GLY A 31 -0.23 -1.63 9.93
CA GLY A 31 0.97 -2.45 10.08
C GLY A 31 2.06 -2.21 9.03
N ALA A 32 1.86 -1.29 8.08
CA ALA A 32 2.96 -0.84 7.22
C ALA A 32 3.98 -0.04 8.04
N VAL A 33 5.26 -0.40 7.92
CA VAL A 33 6.35 0.26 8.64
C VAL A 33 7.43 0.72 7.68
N LYS A 34 8.04 1.88 7.97
CA LYS A 34 9.15 2.41 7.19
C LYS A 34 10.45 2.07 7.88
N MET A 35 11.27 1.22 7.27
CA MET A 35 12.55 0.77 7.81
C MET A 35 13.66 1.03 6.80
N ALA A 36 14.71 1.74 7.21
CA ALA A 36 15.86 2.08 6.37
C ALA A 36 15.47 2.71 5.00
N GLY A 37 14.41 3.51 4.96
CA GLY A 37 13.92 4.15 3.73
C GLY A 37 12.99 3.31 2.87
N VAL A 38 12.79 2.03 3.20
CA VAL A 38 11.89 1.10 2.49
C VAL A 38 10.60 0.91 3.28
N TRP A 39 9.46 0.83 2.57
CA TRP A 39 8.19 0.44 3.16
C TRP A 39 8.06 -1.08 3.20
N LEU A 40 7.80 -1.63 4.39
CA LEU A 40 7.45 -3.01 4.63
C LEU A 40 5.94 -3.08 4.83
N ILE A 41 5.24 -3.72 3.91
CA ILE A 41 3.77 -3.85 3.92
C ILE A 41 3.43 -5.27 4.34
N PRO A 42 2.56 -5.52 5.33
CA PRO A 42 2.12 -6.86 5.66
C PRO A 42 1.51 -7.57 4.45
N LYS A 43 1.88 -8.83 4.19
CA LYS A 43 1.32 -9.58 3.05
C LYS A 43 -0.20 -9.78 3.14
N GLU A 44 -0.72 -9.80 4.36
CA GLU A 44 -2.15 -9.90 4.66
C GLU A 44 -2.90 -8.58 4.45
N ALA A 45 -2.18 -7.46 4.25
CA ALA A 45 -2.83 -6.18 4.02
C ALA A 45 -3.64 -6.21 2.71
N GLU A 46 -4.85 -5.63 2.80
CA GLU A 46 -5.73 -5.41 1.67
C GLU A 46 -5.45 -4.05 1.01
N LYS A 47 -5.75 -3.97 -0.29
CA LYS A 47 -5.61 -2.73 -1.05
C LYS A 47 -6.59 -1.68 -0.51
N PRO A 48 -6.13 -0.50 -0.06
CA PRO A 48 -7.03 0.57 0.35
C PRO A 48 -7.91 1.06 -0.81
N LYS A 49 -9.18 1.40 -0.52
CA LYS A 49 -10.11 1.97 -1.51
C LYS A 49 -9.52 3.21 -2.19
N ASP A 50 -9.48 3.30 -3.50
CA ASP A 50 -9.01 4.53 -4.14
C ASP A 50 -10.00 5.67 -3.86
N ARG A 51 -9.54 6.74 -3.20
CA ARG A 51 -10.38 7.90 -2.84
C ARG A 51 -10.51 8.91 -3.99
N ARG A 52 -9.76 8.74 -5.09
CA ARG A 52 -9.85 9.61 -6.28
C ARG A 52 -11.13 9.37 -7.08
N TYR A 53 -11.64 8.14 -7.02
CA TYR A 53 -12.94 7.82 -7.56
C TYR A 53 -13.98 7.95 -6.45
N ASN A 54 -14.72 9.04 -6.47
CA ASN A 54 -16.07 9.00 -5.91
C ASN A 54 -16.87 8.09 -6.83
N GLU A 55 -17.16 6.88 -6.36
CA GLU A 55 -18.22 6.07 -6.92
C GLU A 55 -19.55 6.75 -6.53
N SER A 56 -19.82 7.90 -7.14
CA SER A 56 -21.15 8.48 -7.18
C SER A 56 -21.98 7.56 -8.07
N ARG A 57 -22.65 6.62 -7.41
CA ARG A 57 -23.72 5.82 -7.98
C ARG A 57 -25.05 6.54 -7.76
#